data_AF-A0A2S4LLP0-F1
#
_entry.id   AF-A0A2S4LLP0-F1
#
_cell.length_a   1.000
_cell.length_b   1.000
_cell.length_c   1.000
_cell.angle_alpha   90.00
_cell.angle_beta   90.00
_cell.angle_gamma   90.00
#
_symmetry.space_group_name_H-M   'P 1'
#
loop_
_entity.id
_entity.type
_entity.pdbx_description
1 polymer ?
#
loop_
_entity_poly.entity_id
_entity_poly.type
_entity_poly.pdbx_seq_one_letter_code
_entity_poly.pdbx_strand_id
1 'polypeptide(L)' 'MLTLIPPPKGEALDVLAAHCIAARAVIEETGTPVMRRLIDLLLFEIAVAMADPSDNPALTLEPVA' A
#
# COMPACT_ATOMS: atom_id res chain seq x y z
N MET A 1 10.95 7.77 -28.05
CA MET A 1 11.02 6.72 -27.02
C MET A 1 10.83 7.40 -25.67
N LEU A 2 9.73 7.12 -24.98
CA LEU A 2 9.53 7.57 -23.60
C LEU A 2 10.23 6.57 -22.70
N THR A 3 11.34 6.99 -22.09
CA THR A 3 11.99 6.25 -21.01
C THR A 3 11.02 6.20 -19.84
N LEU A 4 10.45 5.02 -19.59
CA LEU A 4 9.78 4.67 -18.34
C LEU A 4 10.85 4.64 -17.25
N ILE A 5 11.10 5.80 -16.64
CA ILE A 5 11.79 5.84 -15.37
C ILE A 5 10.79 5.24 -14.36
N PRO A 6 11.08 4.10 -13.74
CA PRO A 6 10.19 3.55 -12.73
C PRO A 6 10.04 4.60 -11.62
N PRO A 7 8.81 4.87 -11.16
CA PRO A 7 8.60 5.83 -10.09
C PRO A 7 9.39 5.38 -8.85
N PRO A 8 9.88 6.33 -8.03
CA PRO A 8 10.46 6.01 -6.73
C PRO A 8 9.52 5.04 -5.98
N LYS A 9 10.12 4.06 -5.29
CA LYS A 9 9.40 2.92 -4.70
C LYS A 9 8.23 3.32 -3.79
N GLY A 10 8.36 4.45 -3.07
CA GLY A 10 7.27 5.07 -2.31
C GLY A 10 6.06 5.46 -3.16
N GLU A 11 6.29 6.09 -4.32
CA GLU A 11 5.22 6.52 -5.24
C GLU A 11 4.52 5.31 -5.89
N ALA A 12 5.23 4.20 -6.13
CA ALA A 12 4.62 2.95 -6.59
C ALA A 12 3.71 2.32 -5.52
N LEU A 13 4.12 2.35 -4.26
CA LEU A 13 3.31 1.85 -3.13
C LEU A 13 2.11 2.74 -2.85
N ASP A 14 2.24 4.07 -2.97
CA ASP A 14 1.13 5.02 -2.85
C ASP A 14 0.05 4.74 -3.90
N VAL A 15 0.46 4.56 -5.16
CA VAL A 15 -0.45 4.22 -6.26
C VAL A 15 -1.11 2.86 -6.04
N LEU A 16 -0.37 1.86 -5.55
CA LEU A 16 -0.93 0.55 -5.22
C LEU A 16 -1.94 0.64 -4.08
N ALA A 17 -1.63 1.37 -3.01
CA ALA A 17 -2.52 1.60 -1.87
C ALA A 17 -3.83 2.25 -2.32
N ALA A 18 -3.76 3.30 -3.16
CA ALA A 18 -4.93 3.97 -3.70
C ALA A 18 -5.85 3.02 -4.48
N HIS A 19 -5.27 2.18 -5.34
CA HIS A 19 -6.04 1.17 -6.09
C HIS A 19 -6.67 0.12 -5.16
N CYS A 20 -5.94 -0.35 -4.15
CA CYS A 20 -6.46 -1.33 -3.19
C CYS A 20 -7.60 -0.75 -2.33
N ILE A 21 -7.54 0.53 -1.95
CA ILE A 21 -8.62 1.24 -1.25
C ILE A 21 -9.86 1.33 -2.15
N ALA A 22 -9.69 1.71 -3.42
CA ALA A 22 -10.80 1.76 -4.37
C ALA A 22 -11.42 0.37 -4.60
N ALA A 23 -10.60 -0.67 -4.74
CA ALA A 23 -11.06 -2.05 -4.86
C ALA A 23 -11.80 -2.51 -3.60
N ARG A 24 -11.32 -2.14 -2.40
CA ARG A 24 -11.99 -2.45 -1.13
C ARG A 24 -13.41 -1.89 -1.08
N ALA A 25 -13.62 -0.67 -1.56
CA ALA A 25 -14.96 -0.07 -1.60
C ALA A 25 -15.94 -0.89 -2.45
N VAL A 26 -15.51 -1.40 -3.61
CA VAL A 26 -16.32 -2.28 -4.46
C VAL A 26 -16.55 -3.64 -3.79
N ILE A 27 -15.51 -4.23 -3.20
CA ILE A 27 -15.58 -5.53 -2.51
C ILE A 27 -16.49 -5.46 -1.28
N GLU A 28 -16.57 -4.32 -0.61
CA GLU A 28 -17.48 -4.13 0.53
C GLU A 28 -18.94 -4.35 0.09
N GLU A 29 -19.34 -3.76 -1.04
CA GLU A 29 -20.71 -3.83 -1.56
C GLU A 29 -21.04 -5.19 -2.19
N THR A 30 -20.16 -5.70 -3.05
CA THR A 30 -20.49 -6.86 -3.92
C THR A 30 -19.65 -8.11 -3.65
N GLY A 31 -18.66 -8.02 -2.78
CA GLY A 31 -17.68 -9.08 -2.55
C GLY A 31 -18.15 -10.17 -1.59
N THR A 32 -17.48 -11.32 -1.67
CA THR A 32 -17.65 -12.39 -0.69
C THR A 32 -16.91 -12.05 0.62
N PRO A 33 -17.28 -12.66 1.76
CA PRO A 33 -16.54 -12.49 3.01
C PRO A 33 -15.03 -12.78 2.88
N VAL A 34 -14.67 -13.75 2.04
CA VAL A 34 -13.26 -14.10 1.77
C VAL A 34 -12.55 -12.97 1.02
N MET A 35 -13.18 -12.37 0.02
CA MET A 35 -12.60 -11.24 -0.71
C MET A 35 -12.34 -10.04 0.20
N ARG A 36 -13.29 -9.72 1.10
CA ARG A 36 -13.12 -8.66 2.12
C ARG A 36 -11.89 -8.93 2.98
N ARG A 37 -11.75 -10.16 3.47
CA ARG A 37 -10.59 -10.54 4.28
C ARG A 37 -9.27 -10.44 3.51
N LEU A 38 -9.26 -10.86 2.25
CA LEU A 38 -8.05 -10.82 1.41
C LEU A 38 -7.62 -9.38 1.11
N ILE A 39 -8.57 -8.48 0.78
CA ILE A 39 -8.21 -7.08 0.50
C ILE A 39 -7.74 -6.35 1.76
N ASP A 40 -8.32 -6.65 2.93
CA ASP A 40 -7.86 -6.08 4.20
C ASP A 40 -6.43 -6.55 4.55
N LEU A 41 -6.12 -7.83 4.33
CA LEU A 41 -4.77 -8.36 4.52
C LEU A 41 -3.76 -7.72 3.56
N LEU A 42 -4.14 -7.56 2.29
CA LEU A 42 -3.27 -6.90 1.31
C LEU A 42 -2.97 -5.45 1.69
N LEU A 43 -3.98 -4.69 2.14
CA LEU A 43 -3.79 -3.31 2.62
C LEU A 43 -2.87 -3.24 3.85
N PHE A 44 -2.94 -4.22 4.75
CA PHE A 44 -2.03 -4.31 5.88
C PHE A 44 -0.57 -4.50 5.43
N GLU A 45 -0.31 -5.43 4.51
CA GLU A 45 1.05 -5.67 3.98
C GLU A 45 1.60 -4.44 3.23
N ILE A 46 0.75 -3.72 2.50
CA ILE A 46 1.14 -2.46 1.85
C ILE A 46 1.54 -1.41 2.90
N ALA A 47 0.77 -1.26 3.98
CA ALA A 47 1.11 -0.34 5.05
C ALA A 47 2.43 -0.70 5.73
N VAL A 48 2.71 -2.00 5.94
CA VAL A 48 3.99 -2.47 6.46
C VAL A 48 5.14 -2.12 5.51
N ALA A 49 4.96 -2.36 4.20
CA ALA A 49 5.97 -2.03 3.20
C ALA A 49 6.25 -0.51 3.12
N MET A 50 5.21 0.32 3.25
CA MET A 50 5.35 1.78 3.26
C MET A 50 6.04 2.32 4.52
N ALA A 51 5.94 1.59 5.63
CA ALA A 51 6.59 1.94 6.89
C ALA A 51 8.07 1.53 6.95
N ASP A 52 8.58 0.77 5.96
CA ASP A 52 9.99 0.41 5.89
C ASP A 52 10.85 1.67 5.67
N PRO A 53 11.74 2.02 6.62
CA PRO A 53 12.54 3.23 6.54
C PRO A 53 13.54 3.24 5.38
N SER A 54 13.77 2.10 4.71
CA SER A 54 14.53 2.04 3.46
C SER A 54 13.80 2.69 2.28
N ASP A 55 12.47 2.79 2.33
CA ASP A 55 11.62 3.40 1.31
C ASP A 55 11.14 4.81 1.69
N ASN A 56 11.18 5.19 2.98
CA ASN A 56 10.83 6.53 3.43
C ASN A 56 11.72 7.01 4.59
N PRO A 57 12.81 7.77 4.32
CA PRO A 57 13.73 8.26 5.36
C PRO A 57 13.08 9.26 6.33
N ALA A 58 11.86 9.74 6.07
CA ALA A 58 11.11 10.59 7.00
C ALA A 58 10.42 9.80 8.13
N LEU A 59 10.37 8.46 8.04
CA LEU A 59 9.77 7.57 9.04
C LEU A 59 10.81 6.92 9.97
N THR A 60 12.03 7.45 10.06
CA THR A 60 12.96 7.06 11.14
C THR A 60 12.35 7.46 12.48
N LEU A 61 11.60 6.52 13.08
CA LEU A 61 11.04 6.66 14.41
C LEU A 61 12.20 6.52 15.41
N GLU A 62 12.45 7.59 16.15
CA GLU A 62 13.34 7.56 17.32
C GLU A 62 12.89 6.42 18.26
N PRO A 63 13.82 5.61 18.78
CA PRO A 63 13.47 4.54 19.71
C PRO A 63 12.84 5.16 20.95
N VAL A 64 11.63 4.70 21.31
CA VAL A 64 11.00 5.08 22.56
C VAL A 64 11.81 4.44 23.70
N ALA A 65 12.51 5.29 24.44
CA ALA A 65 13.31 4.94 25.62
C ALA A 65 12.44 4.55 26.83
#